data_AF-A0A377C2W2-F1
#
_entry.id   AF-A0A377C2W2-F1
#
_cell.length_a   1.000
_cell.length_b   1.000
_cell.length_c   1.000
_cell.angle_alpha   90.00
_cell.angle_beta   90.00
_cell.angle_gamma   90.00
#
_symmetry.space_group_name_H-M   'P 1'
#
loop_
_entity.id
_entity.type
_entity.pdbx_description
1 polymer ?
#
loop_
_entity_poly.entity_id
_entity_poly.type
_entity_poly.pdbx_seq_one_letter_code
_entity_poly.pdbx_strand_id
1 'polypeptide(L)' 'MPLLHLLRQNPVIAAVKDNASLQLAIDSECQFISVLYGNICTISNIVKKIKKRREICFYSC' A
#
# COMPACT_ATOMS: atom_id res chain seq x y z
N MET A 1 9.36 -3.51 -17.70
CA MET A 1 10.36 -2.79 -16.89
C MET A 1 10.50 -3.53 -15.56
N PRO A 2 11.73 -3.79 -15.05
CA PRO A 2 11.91 -4.61 -13.86
C PRO A 2 11.45 -3.86 -12.59
N LEU A 3 10.77 -4.58 -11.69
CA LEU A 3 10.23 -4.08 -10.41
C LEU A 3 11.29 -3.35 -9.55
N LEU A 4 12.56 -3.76 -9.70
CA LEU A 4 13.70 -3.14 -9.04
C LEU A 4 13.90 -1.65 -9.40
N HIS A 5 13.56 -1.23 -10.63
CA HIS A 5 13.73 0.16 -11.05
C HIS A 5 12.69 1.09 -10.39
N LEU A 6 11.44 0.63 -10.28
CA LEU A 6 10.37 1.35 -9.58
C LEU A 6 10.67 1.55 -8.09
N LEU A 7 11.19 0.51 -7.43
CA LEU A 7 11.65 0.60 -6.03
C LEU A 7 12.86 1.52 -5.87
N ARG A 8 13.76 1.57 -6.87
CA ARG A 8 14.92 2.46 -6.85
C ARG A 8 14.54 3.92 -7.04
N GLN A 9 13.50 4.19 -7.84
CA GLN A 9 12.94 5.54 -8.02
C GLN A 9 12.11 5.98 -6.82
N ASN A 10 11.44 5.05 -6.13
CA ASN A 10 10.59 5.32 -4.99
C ASN A 10 10.97 4.41 -3.81
N PRO A 11 12.04 4.73 -3.08
CA PRO A 11 12.53 3.89 -1.99
C PRO A 11 11.63 3.95 -0.74
N VAL A 12 10.64 4.85 -0.70
CA VAL A 12 9.75 5.03 0.44
C VAL A 12 8.58 4.07 0.33
N ILE A 13 8.46 3.17 1.32
CA ILE A 13 7.35 2.24 1.47
C ILE A 13 6.57 2.64 2.71
N ALA A 14 5.30 3.01 2.54
CA ALA A 14 4.42 3.35 3.65
C ALA A 14 3.92 2.08 4.34
N ALA A 15 4.40 1.82 5.56
CA ALA A 15 3.90 0.74 6.39
C ALA A 15 2.64 1.21 7.13
N VAL A 16 1.50 0.56 6.88
CA VAL A 16 0.22 0.88 7.52
C VAL A 16 -0.14 -0.22 8.51
N LYS A 17 -0.44 0.18 9.74
CA LYS A 17 -0.78 -0.71 10.87
C LYS A 17 -2.22 -0.54 11.37
N ASP A 18 -2.89 0.51 10.90
CA ASP A 18 -4.28 0.84 11.25
C ASP A 18 -4.98 1.59 10.10
N ASN A 19 -6.30 1.64 10.11
CA ASN A 19 -7.13 2.37 9.15
C ASN A 19 -6.79 3.86 9.05
N ALA A 20 -6.38 4.50 10.14
CA ALA A 20 -5.90 5.88 10.11
C ALA A 20 -4.62 6.01 9.29
N SER A 21 -3.63 5.13 9.53
CA SER A 21 -2.39 5.11 8.74
C SER A 21 -2.63 4.74 7.28
N LEU A 22 -3.65 3.93 6.98
CA LEU A 22 -4.06 3.62 5.61
C LEU A 22 -4.59 4.87 4.89
N GLN A 23 -5.46 5.67 5.54
CA GLN A 23 -5.95 6.92 4.94
C GLN A 23 -4.80 7.89 4.68
N LEU A 24 -3.88 8.05 5.64
CA LEU A 24 -2.70 8.90 5.49
C LEU A 24 -1.77 8.41 4.37
N ALA A 25 -1.56 7.11 4.23
CA ALA A 25 -0.74 6.54 3.16
C ALA A 25 -1.41 6.68 1.78
N ILE A 26 -2.74 6.64 1.71
CA ILE A 26 -3.50 6.89 0.47
C ILE A 26 -3.40 8.37 0.08
N ASP A 27 -3.46 9.29 1.04
CA ASP A 27 -3.35 10.74 0.81
C ASP A 27 -1.92 11.15 0.42
N SER A 28 -0.92 10.65 1.14
CA SER A 28 0.51 10.88 0.89
C SER A 28 0.97 10.25 -0.43
N GLU A 29 1.95 10.83 -1.15
CA GLU A 29 2.43 10.41 -2.49
C GLU A 29 3.17 9.05 -2.57
N CYS A 30 2.95 8.14 -1.61
CA CYS A 30 3.65 6.87 -1.53
C CYS A 30 3.19 5.90 -2.63
N GLN A 31 4.10 5.53 -3.55
CA GLN A 31 3.81 4.51 -4.58
C GLN A 31 3.70 3.09 -4.03
N PHE A 32 4.40 2.81 -2.93
CA PHE A 32 4.42 1.51 -2.28
C PHE A 32 3.77 1.60 -0.91
N ILE A 33 2.76 0.78 -0.68
CA ILE A 33 2.07 0.65 0.60
C ILE A 33 2.18 -0.80 1.05
N SER A 34 2.69 -0.99 2.26
CA SER A 34 2.74 -2.27 2.94
C SER A 34 1.70 -2.30 4.04
N VAL A 35 0.69 -3.14 3.89
CA VAL A 35 -0.38 -3.30 4.88
C VAL A 35 -0.01 -4.41 5.85
N LEU A 36 0.17 -4.05 7.12
CA LEU A 36 0.57 -4.93 8.23
C LEU A 36 -0.63 -5.35 9.11
N TYR A 37 -1.85 -4.96 8.74
CA TYR A 37 -3.05 -5.20 9.53
C TYR A 37 -4.25 -5.53 8.66
N GLY A 38 -5.13 -6.39 9.16
CA GLY A 38 -6.37 -6.77 8.51
C GLY A 38 -6.61 -8.27 8.52
N ASN A 39 -7.84 -8.67 8.25
CA ASN A 39 -8.21 -10.07 8.00
C ASN A 39 -8.45 -10.29 6.51
N ILE A 40 -8.48 -11.56 6.11
CA ILE A 40 -8.78 -11.99 4.73
C ILE A 40 -10.08 -11.41 4.14
N CYS A 41 -11.07 -11.13 4.98
CA CYS A 41 -12.32 -10.52 4.52
C CYS A 41 -12.18 -9.02 4.25
N THR A 42 -11.40 -8.31 5.06
CA THR A 42 -11.20 -6.86 4.98
C THR A 42 -10.13 -6.48 3.96
N ILE A 43 -9.13 -7.33 3.74
CA ILE A 43 -8.01 -7.03 2.85
C ILE A 43 -8.45 -6.79 1.40
N SER A 44 -9.44 -7.53 0.90
CA SER A 44 -9.98 -7.31 -0.45
C SER A 44 -10.51 -5.88 -0.62
N ASN A 45 -11.16 -5.35 0.41
CA ASN A 45 -11.69 -3.99 0.41
C ASN A 45 -10.57 -2.94 0.56
N ILE A 46 -9.56 -3.21 1.40
CA ILE A 46 -8.39 -2.35 1.59
C ILE A 46 -7.60 -2.24 0.28
N VAL A 47 -7.27 -3.38 -0.33
CA VAL A 47 -6.54 -3.44 -1.61
C VAL A 47 -7.32 -2.73 -2.69
N LYS A 48 -8.65 -2.91 -2.80
CA LYS A 48 -9.48 -2.17 -3.76
C LYS A 48 -9.42 -0.66 -3.56
N LYS A 49 -9.48 -0.16 -2.31
CA LYS A 49 -9.35 1.27 -2.00
C LYS A 49 -8.00 1.82 -2.44
N ILE A 50 -6.92 1.09 -2.16
CA ILE A 50 -5.56 1.49 -2.53
C ILE A 50 -5.39 1.45 -4.07
N LYS A 51 -5.84 0.37 -4.71
CA LYS A 51 -5.77 0.15 -6.17
C LYS A 51 -6.52 1.23 -6.96
N LYS A 52 -7.61 1.78 -6.39
CA LYS A 52 -8.38 2.87 -7.01
C LYS A 52 -7.59 4.18 -7.10
N ARG A 53 -6.57 4.37 -6.27
CA ARG A 53 -5.72 5.57 -6.26
C ARG A 53 -4.30 5.30 -6.79
N ARG A 54 -3.79 4.05 -6.73
CA ARG A 54 -2.40 3.70 -7.08
C ARG A 54 -2.23 2.30 -7.71
N GLU A 55 -1.11 2.11 -8.40
CA GLU A 55 -0.84 0.88 -9.18
C GLU A 55 -0.41 -0.35 -8.33
N ILE A 56 0.34 -0.15 -7.24
CA ILE A 56 1.07 -1.25 -6.56
C ILE A 56 0.81 -1.26 -5.05
N CYS A 57 0.43 -2.41 -4.51
CA CYS A 57 0.06 -2.59 -3.12
C CYS A 57 0.57 -3.94 -2.61
N PHE A 58 1.21 -3.95 -1.43
CA PHE A 58 1.72 -5.14 -0.79
C PHE A 58 0.97 -5.39 0.52
N TYR A 59 0.60 -6.65 0.75
CA TYR A 59 -0.01 -7.09 1.99
C TYR A 59 0.90 -8.14 2.62
N SER A 60 1.23 -7.94 3.90
CA SER A 60 1.83 -8.99 4.72
C SER A 60 0.74 -9.50 5.65
N CYS A 61 0.45 -10.80 5.57
CA CYS A 61 -0.26 -11.51 6.64
C CYS A 61 0.55 -11.45 7.93
#